data_AF-A0A7S3H6I0-F1
#
_entry.id   AF-A0A7S3H6I0-F1
#
_cell.length_a   1.000
_cell.length_b   1.000
_cell.length_c   1.000
_cell.angle_alpha   90.00
_cell.angle_beta   90.00
_cell.angle_gamma   90.00
#
_symmetry.space_group_name_H-M   'P 1'
#
loop_
_entity.id
_entity.type
_entity.pdbx_description
1 polymer ?
#
loop_
_entity_poly.entity_id
_entity_poly.type
_entity_poly.pdbx_seq_one_letter_code
_entity_poly.pdbx_strand_id
1 'polypeptide(L)'
;RLLASGTVQFTLRLTNYLGGVSQASVQTEILPATVAPSVTIGGPRLILMPRSQQVSLRAAAKVPVCAGAISPALAYTWMLYSGTTFVTSLQSVAQDQQNYILNPFTLSPLILYTV
;
A
#
# COMPACT_ATOMS: atom_id res chain seq x y z
N ARG A 1 25.67 6.61 0.20
CA ARG A 1 24.83 6.83 -0.99
C ARG A 1 24.21 5.49 -1.34
N LEU A 2 22.88 5.40 -1.38
CA LEU A 2 22.18 4.14 -1.69
C LEU A 2 22.29 3.85 -3.20
N LEU A 3 22.28 2.57 -3.56
CA LEU A 3 22.35 2.11 -4.95
C LEU A 3 20.93 2.02 -5.52
N ALA A 4 20.72 2.59 -6.70
CA ALA A 4 19.45 2.46 -7.42
C ALA A 4 19.27 1.03 -7.94
N SER A 5 18.02 0.60 -8.13
CA SER A 5 17.70 -0.67 -8.78
C SER A 5 18.31 -0.71 -10.19
N GLY A 6 18.78 -1.89 -10.58
CA GLY A 6 19.46 -2.12 -11.85
C GLY A 6 20.77 -2.85 -11.66
N THR A 7 21.55 -2.92 -12.74
CA THR A 7 22.83 -3.65 -12.73
C THR A 7 23.96 -2.71 -12.34
N VAL A 8 24.70 -3.07 -11.30
CA VAL A 8 25.87 -2.34 -10.83
C VAL A 8 27.10 -3.21 -11.00
N GLN A 9 28.17 -2.64 -11.56
CA GLN A 9 29.48 -3.28 -11.62
C GLN A 9 30.41 -2.63 -10.61
N PHE A 10 30.94 -3.42 -9.68
CA PHE A 10 32.01 -2.99 -8.80
C PHE A 10 33.33 -3.45 -9.37
N THR A 11 34.28 -2.52 -9.48
CA THR A 11 35.59 -2.80 -10.04
C THR A 11 36.66 -2.42 -9.02
N LEU A 12 37.41 -3.40 -8.56
CA LEU A 12 38.57 -3.22 -7.69
C LEU A 12 39.82 -3.13 -8.55
N ARG A 13 40.55 -2.02 -8.43
CA ARG A 13 41.85 -1.82 -9.07
C ARG A 13 42.92 -1.70 -7.99
N LEU A 14 43.94 -2.54 -8.07
CA LEU A 14 45.10 -2.52 -7.18
C LEU A 14 46.33 -2.09 -7.97
N THR A 15 47.12 -1.19 -7.39
CA THR A 15 48.40 -0.75 -7.94
C THR A 15 49.49 -1.06 -6.92
N ASN A 16 50.54 -1.78 -7.34
CA ASN A 16 51.66 -2.09 -6.46
C ASN A 16 52.68 -0.92 -6.43
N TYR A 17 53.70 -1.04 -5.56
CA TYR A 17 54.74 -0.01 -5.42
C TYR A 17 55.63 0.17 -6.65
N LEU A 18 55.63 -0.81 -7.56
CA LEU A 18 56.34 -0.79 -8.85
C LEU A 18 55.47 -0.19 -9.98
N GLY A 19 54.25 0.27 -9.69
CA GLY A 19 53.32 0.82 -10.67
C GLY A 19 52.54 -0.21 -11.48
N GLY A 20 52.72 -1.50 -11.20
CA GLY A 20 51.94 -2.59 -11.82
C GLY A 20 50.49 -2.57 -11.34
N VAL A 21 49.56 -2.76 -12.27
CA VAL A 21 48.11 -2.64 -12.02
C VAL A 21 47.43 -3.99 -12.25
N SER A 22 46.56 -4.38 -11.34
CA SER A 22 45.61 -5.48 -11.52
C SER A 22 44.18 -4.99 -11.28
N GLN A 23 43.21 -5.58 -11.97
CA GLN A 23 41.81 -5.21 -11.86
C GLN A 23 40.91 -6.45 -11.86
N ALA A 24 39.89 -6.43 -11.00
CA ALA A 24 38.84 -7.43 -10.95
C ALA A 24 37.48 -6.73 -10.86
N SER A 25 36.47 -7.30 -11.51
CA SER A 25 35.11 -6.75 -11.52
C SER A 25 34.09 -7.80 -11.11
N VAL A 26 33.08 -7.39 -10.34
CA VAL A 26 31.90 -8.19 -10.02
C VAL A 26 30.65 -7.43 -10.46
N GLN A 27 29.73 -8.14 -11.10
CA GLN A 27 28.44 -7.60 -11.50
C GLN A 27 27.38 -8.06 -10.50
N THR A 28 26.55 -7.14 -10.04
CA THR A 28 25.45 -7.41 -9.12
C THR A 28 24.18 -6.78 -9.66
N GLU A 29 23.10 -7.54 -9.62
CA GLU A 29 21.77 -7.05 -9.93
C GLU A 29 21.07 -6.62 -8.63
N ILE A 30 20.58 -5.38 -8.61
CA ILE A 30 19.81 -4.83 -7.51
C ILE A 30 18.35 -4.84 -7.93
N LEU A 31 17.61 -5.79 -7.38
CA LEU A 31 16.18 -5.92 -7.64
C LEU A 31 15.40 -4.77 -6.99
N PRO A 32 14.34 -4.26 -7.65
CA PRO A 32 13.44 -3.32 -7.00
C PRO A 32 12.74 -3.99 -5.82
N ALA A 33 12.57 -3.25 -4.73
CA ALA A 33 11.79 -3.74 -3.59
C ALA A 33 10.33 -3.88 -4.01
N THR A 34 9.84 -5.11 -4.14
CA THR A 34 8.42 -5.38 -4.41
C THR A 34 7.71 -5.41 -3.06
N VAL A 35 7.30 -4.24 -2.57
CA VAL A 35 6.72 -4.11 -1.24
C VAL A 35 5.21 -3.92 -1.32
N ALA A 36 4.46 -4.89 -0.79
CA ALA A 36 3.02 -4.76 -0.64
C ALA A 36 2.68 -3.70 0.44
N PRO A 37 1.68 -2.84 0.22
CA PRO A 37 1.20 -1.96 1.27
C PRO A 37 0.50 -2.75 2.37
N SER A 38 0.66 -2.31 3.61
CA SER A 38 -0.22 -2.72 4.72
C SER A 38 -1.38 -1.73 4.83
N VAL A 39 -2.61 -2.21 4.99
CA VAL A 39 -3.82 -1.38 5.16
C VAL A 39 -4.55 -1.72 6.45
N THR A 40 -5.08 -0.70 7.12
CA THR A 40 -5.95 -0.85 8.29
C THR A 40 -7.15 0.08 8.17
N ILE A 41 -8.30 -0.35 8.70
CA ILE A 41 -9.49 0.50 8.85
C ILE A 41 -9.57 0.91 10.31
N GLY A 42 -9.66 2.22 10.57
CA GLY A 42 -9.76 2.74 11.92
C GLY A 42 -11.10 2.38 12.58
N GLY A 43 -11.05 1.97 13.85
CA GLY A 43 -12.23 1.68 14.65
C GLY A 43 -12.39 0.21 15.02
N PRO A 44 -13.52 -0.16 15.64
CA PRO A 44 -13.82 -1.54 16.01
C PRO A 44 -14.11 -2.40 14.78
N ARG A 45 -13.81 -3.71 14.87
CA ARG A 45 -14.00 -4.67 13.77
C ARG A 45 -15.46 -4.95 13.43
N LEU A 46 -16.36 -4.67 14.36
CA LEU A 46 -17.80 -4.87 14.23
C LEU A 46 -18.49 -3.66 14.85
N ILE A 47 -19.43 -3.07 14.13
CA ILE A 47 -20.22 -1.93 14.59
C ILE A 47 -21.69 -2.29 14.45
N LEU A 48 -22.43 -2.15 15.55
CA LEU A 48 -23.89 -2.14 15.55
C LEU A 48 -24.32 -0.68 15.59
N MET A 49 -25.04 -0.23 14.57
CA MET A 49 -25.51 1.15 14.49
C MET A 49 -26.96 1.22 13.98
N PRO A 50 -27.74 2.23 14.40
CA PRO A 50 -29.04 2.51 13.81
C PRO A 50 -28.91 2.90 12.33
N ARG A 51 -29.89 2.51 11.51
CA ARG A 51 -29.93 2.88 10.07
C ARG A 51 -30.00 4.39 9.83
N SER A 52 -30.41 5.18 10.81
CA SER A 52 -30.42 6.64 10.74
C SER A 52 -29.02 7.27 10.88
N GLN A 53 -28.03 6.49 11.31
CA GLN A 53 -26.66 6.96 11.45
C GLN A 53 -25.91 6.82 10.12
N GLN A 54 -25.06 7.79 9.83
CA GLN A 54 -24.15 7.74 8.70
C GLN A 54 -23.04 6.71 8.97
N VAL A 55 -22.70 5.89 7.96
CA VAL A 55 -21.49 5.06 8.00
C VAL A 55 -20.32 5.93 7.56
N SER A 56 -19.25 5.96 8.36
CA SER A 56 -18.01 6.65 8.02
C SER A 56 -16.83 5.77 8.43
N LEU A 57 -16.10 5.27 7.44
CA LEU A 57 -14.90 4.46 7.63
C LEU A 57 -13.71 5.18 7.02
N ARG A 58 -12.55 5.04 7.65
CA ARG A 58 -11.31 5.61 7.15
C ARG A 58 -10.22 4.56 7.10
N ALA A 59 -9.66 4.36 5.91
CA ALA A 59 -8.51 3.50 5.71
C ALA A 59 -7.20 4.27 5.90
N ALA A 60 -6.23 3.63 6.51
CA ALA A 60 -4.85 4.08 6.58
C ALA A 60 -3.98 2.99 5.95
N ALA A 61 -3.29 3.31 4.85
CA ALA A 61 -2.32 2.41 4.26
C ALA A 61 -0.89 2.96 4.41
N LYS A 62 0.06 2.05 4.53
CA LYS A 62 1.49 2.34 4.63
C LYS A 62 2.25 1.41 3.69
N VAL A 63 3.12 1.99 2.89
CA VAL A 63 4.11 1.23 2.12
C VAL A 63 5.42 1.25 2.93
N PRO A 64 5.97 0.10 3.32
CA PRO A 64 7.32 0.05 3.85
C PRO A 64 8.30 0.55 2.79
N VAL A 65 8.98 1.66 3.07
CA VAL A 65 10.02 2.20 2.20
C VAL A 65 11.39 1.87 2.79
N CYS A 66 12.31 1.41 1.95
CA CYS A 66 13.72 1.43 2.29
C CYS A 66 14.18 2.88 2.40
N ALA A 67 15.16 3.16 3.27
CA ALA A 67 15.70 4.51 3.43
C ALA A 67 16.03 5.13 2.06
N GLY A 68 15.61 6.36 1.81
CA GLY A 68 15.89 7.10 0.57
C GLY A 68 14.99 6.78 -0.64
N ALA A 69 14.01 5.87 -0.52
CA ALA A 69 13.03 5.62 -1.58
C ALA A 69 11.79 6.53 -1.44
N ILE A 70 11.27 7.00 -2.58
CA ILE A 70 9.98 7.71 -2.64
C ILE A 70 8.87 6.68 -2.43
N SER A 71 7.94 6.94 -1.49
CA SER A 71 6.77 6.09 -1.32
C SER A 71 5.92 6.15 -2.59
N PRO A 72 5.55 5.00 -3.20
CA PRO A 72 4.65 5.02 -4.34
C PRO A 72 3.29 5.59 -3.93
N ALA A 73 2.60 6.20 -4.91
CA ALA A 73 1.24 6.66 -4.72
C ALA A 73 0.31 5.46 -4.47
N LEU A 74 -0.58 5.61 -3.49
CA LEU A 74 -1.55 4.59 -3.12
C LEU A 74 -2.90 4.90 -3.77
N ALA A 75 -3.50 3.89 -4.40
CA ALA A 75 -4.89 3.92 -4.83
C ALA A 75 -5.73 3.15 -3.80
N TYR A 76 -6.87 3.73 -3.40
CA TYR A 76 -7.79 3.08 -2.47
C TYR A 76 -9.05 2.65 -3.22
N THR A 77 -9.50 1.43 -2.96
CA THR A 77 -10.75 0.90 -3.53
C THR A 77 -11.50 0.18 -2.43
N TRP A 78 -12.77 0.52 -2.28
CA TRP A 78 -13.67 -0.05 -1.28
C TRP A 78 -14.65 -1.00 -1.95
N MET A 79 -14.90 -2.14 -1.32
CA MET A 79 -15.88 -3.12 -1.82
C MET A 79 -16.81 -3.53 -0.69
N LEU A 80 -18.10 -3.18 -0.80
CA LEU A 80 -19.09 -3.56 0.19
C LEU A 80 -19.71 -4.92 -0.18
N TYR A 81 -19.75 -5.84 0.78
CA TYR A 81 -20.37 -7.14 0.64
C TYR A 81 -21.55 -7.30 1.60
N SER A 82 -22.58 -7.98 1.14
CA SER A 82 -23.64 -8.55 1.98
C SER A 82 -23.50 -10.07 1.93
N GLY A 83 -23.01 -10.66 3.02
CA GLY A 83 -22.53 -12.05 3.00
C GLY A 83 -21.39 -12.22 2.00
N THR A 84 -21.61 -13.05 0.96
CA THR A 84 -20.63 -13.28 -0.13
C THR A 84 -20.92 -12.47 -1.39
N THR A 85 -21.99 -11.66 -1.41
CA THR A 85 -22.42 -10.93 -2.59
C THR A 85 -21.87 -9.52 -2.57
N PHE A 86 -21.15 -9.14 -3.62
CA PHE A 86 -20.67 -7.77 -3.80
C PHE A 86 -21.85 -6.83 -4.12
N VAL A 87 -22.00 -5.77 -3.33
CA VAL A 87 -23.07 -4.79 -3.44
C VAL A 87 -22.60 -3.63 -4.32
N THR A 88 -22.91 -3.68 -5.61
CA THR A 88 -22.51 -2.66 -6.59
C THR A 88 -23.34 -1.38 -6.54
N SER A 89 -24.57 -1.46 -6.01
CA SER A 89 -25.52 -0.35 -5.95
C SER A 89 -25.20 0.69 -4.87
N LEU A 90 -24.35 0.36 -3.91
CA LEU A 90 -23.99 1.22 -2.79
C LEU A 90 -22.52 1.66 -2.91
N GLN A 91 -22.33 2.89 -3.36
CA GLN A 91 -21.01 3.52 -3.50
C GLN A 91 -20.79 4.59 -2.44
N SER A 92 -19.52 4.82 -2.10
CA SER A 92 -19.12 5.90 -1.19
C SER A 92 -19.53 7.25 -1.75
N VAL A 93 -20.05 8.13 -0.89
CA VAL A 93 -20.26 9.55 -1.22
C VAL A 93 -19.06 10.44 -0.87
N ALA A 94 -18.00 9.86 -0.30
CA ALA A 94 -16.78 10.60 0.04
C ALA A 94 -16.08 11.13 -1.21
N GLN A 95 -15.54 12.35 -1.11
CA GLN A 95 -14.74 12.95 -2.19
C GLN A 95 -13.32 12.38 -2.23
N ASP A 96 -12.78 11.99 -1.08
CA ASP A 96 -11.45 11.39 -0.97
C ASP A 96 -11.53 9.86 -0.91
N GLN A 97 -10.57 9.19 -1.54
CA GLN A 97 -10.59 7.72 -1.68
C GLN A 97 -10.28 6.99 -0.36
N GLN A 98 -9.70 7.67 0.63
CA GLN A 98 -9.36 7.07 1.93
C GLN A 98 -10.59 6.89 2.82
N ASN A 99 -11.64 7.66 2.57
CA ASN A 99 -12.89 7.60 3.31
C ASN A 99 -13.96 6.82 2.55
N TYR A 100 -14.72 6.00 3.28
CA TYR A 100 -15.91 5.34 2.79
C TYR A 100 -17.11 5.82 3.59
N ILE A 101 -17.97 6.59 2.93
CA ILE A 101 -19.13 7.21 3.56
C ILE A 101 -20.40 6.72 2.88
N LEU A 102 -21.35 6.22 3.67
CA LEU A 102 -22.70 5.93 3.20
C LEU A 102 -23.70 6.80 3.94
N ASN A 103 -24.63 7.39 3.20
CA ASN A 103 -25.70 8.20 3.77
C ASN A 103 -26.60 7.37 4.69
N PRO A 104 -27.27 8.01 5.67
CA PRO A 104 -28.32 7.36 6.44
C PRO A 104 -29.35 6.64 5.57
N PHE A 105 -29.90 5.56 6.10
CA PHE A 105 -30.97 4.74 5.51
C PHE A 105 -30.61 4.01 4.20
N THR A 106 -29.33 3.97 3.83
CA THR A 106 -28.84 3.21 2.66
C THR A 106 -28.71 1.71 2.91
N LEU A 107 -28.36 1.32 4.14
CA LEU A 107 -28.23 -0.08 4.55
C LEU A 107 -29.56 -0.66 5.03
N SER A 108 -29.78 -1.94 4.75
CA SER A 108 -30.93 -2.69 5.25
C SER A 108 -30.71 -3.13 6.70
N PRO A 109 -31.74 -3.05 7.56
CA PRO A 109 -31.62 -3.51 8.94
C PRO A 109 -31.45 -5.04 8.99
N LEU A 110 -30.80 -5.52 10.05
CA LEU A 110 -30.58 -6.96 10.33
C LEU A 110 -29.74 -7.69 9.27
N ILE A 111 -29.00 -6.96 8.43
CA ILE A 111 -28.05 -7.51 7.47
C ILE A 111 -26.62 -7.21 7.94
N LEU A 112 -25.76 -8.22 7.91
CA LEU A 112 -24.33 -8.05 8.14
C LEU A 112 -23.65 -7.62 6.83
N TYR A 113 -23.01 -6.46 6.87
CA TYR A 113 -22.20 -5.94 5.77
C TYR A 113 -20.71 -6.04 6.12
N THR A 114 -19.87 -6.25 5.10
CA THR A 114 -18.41 -6.33 5.25
C THR A 114 -17.75 -5.49 4.16
N VAL A 115 -16.60 -4.90 4.45
CA VAL A 115 -15.81 -4.07 3.53
C VAL A 115 -14.38 -4.58 3.38
#